data_AF-A0A1I2VC98-F1
#
_entry.id   AF-A0A1I2VC98-F1
#
_cell.length_a   1.000
_cell.length_b   1.000
_cell.length_c   1.000
_cell.angle_alpha   90.00
_cell.angle_beta   90.00
_cell.angle_gamma   90.00
#
_symmetry.space_group_name_H-M   'P 1'
#
loop_
_entity.id
_entity.type
_entity.pdbx_description
1 polymer ?
#
loop_
_entity_poly.entity_id
_entity_poly.type
_entity_poly.pdbx_seq_one_letter_code
_entity_poly.pdbx_strand_id
1 'polypeptide(L)'
;MERALINPSRYLIVVVSVSAYASSLLMPAFLCRSNSMLGFQVLLMGWIAVIGLQPAWFANILYFIMTYRLVRGTNTRNLLLPGAASFLAIAGLAGGPGCGPDIANISLGLSAGGYLWIGAILVVSAYYAAKRPAPAC
;
A
#
# COMPACT_ATOMS: atom_id res chain seq x y z
N MET A 1 7.64 -1.15 34.68
CA MET A 1 6.82 -0.50 33.63
C MET A 1 7.74 0.25 32.69
N GLU A 2 8.35 -0.46 31.74
CA GLU A 2 9.19 0.14 30.69
C GLU A 2 8.31 0.97 29.76
N ARG A 3 8.47 2.29 29.80
CA ARG A 3 8.00 3.15 28.72
C ARG A 3 8.84 2.78 27.50
N ALA A 4 8.28 1.96 26.62
CA ALA A 4 8.78 1.83 25.26
C ALA A 4 8.95 3.26 24.72
N LEU A 5 10.21 3.70 24.61
CA LEU A 5 10.56 4.99 24.04
C LEU A 5 9.95 5.05 22.65
N ILE A 6 8.82 5.76 22.53
CA ILE A 6 8.15 6.03 21.27
C ILE A 6 9.17 6.79 20.44
N ASN A 7 9.78 6.11 19.47
CA ASN A 7 10.67 6.77 18.54
C ASN A 7 9.81 7.71 17.70
N PRO A 8 9.92 9.04 17.85
CA PRO A 8 8.98 10.00 17.26
C PRO A 8 8.94 9.89 15.73
N SER A 9 10.06 9.51 15.11
CA SER A 9 10.13 9.24 13.67
C SER A 9 9.29 8.03 13.24
N ARG A 10 9.27 6.95 14.03
CA ARG A 10 8.46 5.75 13.73
C ARG A 10 6.98 6.05 13.86
N TYR A 11 6.62 6.72 14.95
CA TYR A 11 5.23 7.07 15.22
C TYR A 11 4.67 7.97 14.12
N LEU A 12 5.41 9.01 13.73
CA LEU A 12 5.01 9.91 12.64
C LEU A 12 4.82 9.17 11.32
N ILE A 13 5.74 8.26 10.96
CA ILE A 13 5.62 7.46 9.73
C ILE A 13 4.38 6.57 9.75
N VAL A 14 4.09 5.89 10.87
CA VAL A 14 2.87 5.08 11.00
C VAL A 14 1.63 5.95 10.88
N VAL A 15 1.56 7.09 11.58
CA VAL A 15 0.39 7.98 11.54
C VAL A 15 0.17 8.53 10.13
N VAL A 16 1.21 9.03 9.46
CA VAL A 16 1.12 9.55 8.09
C VAL A 16 0.71 8.44 7.12
N SER A 17 1.33 7.26 7.22
CA SER A 17 1.01 6.15 6.33
C SER A 17 -0.42 5.63 6.52
N VAL A 18 -0.84 5.41 7.77
CA VAL A 18 -2.17 4.87 8.08
C VAL A 18 -3.25 5.89 7.73
N SER A 19 -3.04 7.18 7.98
CA SER A 19 -3.98 8.23 7.57
C SER A 19 -4.07 8.39 6.06
N ALA A 20 -2.96 8.29 5.34
CA ALA A 20 -2.94 8.29 3.87
C ALA A 20 -3.67 7.05 3.30
N TYR A 21 -3.44 5.87 3.89
CA TYR A 21 -4.15 4.66 3.51
C TYR A 21 -5.64 4.72 3.86
N ALA A 22 -6.04 5.30 4.99
CA ALA A 22 -7.45 5.46 5.31
C ALA A 22 -8.13 6.46 4.36
N SER A 23 -7.45 7.56 4.05
CA SER A 23 -7.95 8.58 3.10
C SER A 23 -8.07 8.01 1.68
N SER A 24 -7.18 7.10 1.28
CA SER A 24 -7.27 6.46 -0.03
C SER A 24 -8.54 5.63 -0.20
N LEU A 25 -9.09 5.07 0.88
CA LEU A 25 -10.32 4.28 0.85
C LEU A 25 -11.58 5.13 0.65
N LEU A 26 -11.56 6.38 1.11
CA LEU A 26 -12.67 7.33 1.00
C LEU A 26 -12.70 8.04 -0.35
N MET A 27 -11.58 8.01 -1.08
CA MET A 27 -11.45 8.61 -2.40
C MET A 27 -11.62 7.55 -3.50
N PRO A 28 -12.00 7.97 -4.72
CA PRO A 28 -11.93 7.09 -5.88
C PRO A 28 -10.50 6.58 -6.05
N ALA A 29 -10.35 5.27 -6.26
CA ALA A 29 -9.04 4.66 -6.51
C ALA A 29 -8.74 4.55 -8.01
N PHE A 30 -9.77 4.26 -8.82
CA PHE A 30 -9.69 4.21 -10.27
C PHE A 30 -10.76 5.11 -10.89
N LEU A 31 -10.37 5.84 -11.94
CA LEU A 31 -11.31 6.51 -12.82
C LEU A 31 -11.73 5.51 -13.89
N CYS A 32 -12.95 4.95 -13.82
CA CYS A 32 -13.53 4.29 -14.98
C CYS A 32 -14.44 5.29 -15.73
N ARG A 33 -14.57 5.12 -17.04
CA ARG A 33 -15.30 6.05 -17.92
C ARG A 33 -16.78 6.26 -17.54
N SER A 34 -17.46 5.22 -17.05
CA SER A 34 -18.88 5.30 -16.66
C SER A 34 -19.08 5.56 -15.17
N ASN A 35 -18.20 5.03 -14.30
CA ASN A 35 -18.34 5.08 -12.85
C ASN A 35 -16.96 5.00 -12.19
N SER A 36 -16.68 5.92 -11.26
CA SER A 36 -15.46 5.84 -10.45
C SER A 36 -15.67 4.90 -9.27
N MET A 37 -14.75 3.97 -9.04
CA MET A 37 -14.80 3.08 -7.89
C MET A 37 -14.06 3.67 -6.70
N LEU A 38 -14.73 3.69 -5.54
CA LEU A 38 -14.12 4.13 -4.28
C LEU A 38 -13.06 3.12 -3.82
N GLY A 39 -12.03 3.62 -3.13
CA GLY A 39 -10.91 2.80 -2.68
C GLY A 39 -11.33 1.63 -1.78
N PHE A 40 -12.37 1.79 -0.96
CA PHE A 40 -12.89 0.68 -0.15
C PHE A 40 -13.54 -0.43 -1.00
N GLN A 41 -14.24 -0.07 -2.09
CA GLN A 41 -14.86 -1.05 -3.01
C GLN A 41 -13.77 -1.84 -3.73
N VAL A 42 -12.75 -1.12 -4.17
CA VAL A 42 -11.55 -1.66 -4.80
C VAL A 42 -10.78 -2.57 -3.85
N LEU A 43 -10.67 -2.21 -2.57
CA LEU A 43 -10.03 -3.05 -1.55
C LEU A 43 -10.82 -4.35 -1.31
N LEU A 44 -12.16 -4.28 -1.24
CA LEU A 44 -13.01 -5.46 -1.08
C LEU A 44 -12.87 -6.43 -2.27
N MET A 45 -12.91 -5.91 -3.49
CA MET A 45 -12.63 -6.69 -4.71
C MET A 45 -11.21 -7.23 -4.71
N GLY A 46 -10.28 -6.48 -4.15
CA GLY A 46 -8.89 -6.85 -3.98
C GLY A 46 -8.67 -8.11 -3.16
N TRP A 47 -9.43 -8.30 -2.08
CA TRP A 47 -9.35 -9.52 -1.28
C TRP A 47 -9.82 -10.77 -2.06
N ILE A 48 -10.82 -10.60 -2.93
CA ILE A 48 -11.24 -11.67 -3.84
C ILE A 48 -10.13 -11.92 -4.89
N ALA A 49 -9.48 -10.86 -5.37
CA ALA A 49 -8.38 -10.96 -6.32
C ALA A 49 -7.11 -11.61 -5.75
N VAL A 50 -6.89 -11.58 -4.42
CA VAL A 50 -5.84 -12.38 -3.75
C VAL A 50 -6.10 -13.87 -3.95
N ILE A 51 -7.36 -14.32 -3.83
CA ILE A 51 -7.76 -15.71 -4.12
C ILE A 51 -7.52 -16.02 -5.61
N GLY A 52 -7.77 -15.04 -6.48
CA GLY A 52 -7.44 -15.08 -7.91
C GLY A 52 -5.94 -14.95 -8.24
N LEU A 53 -5.05 -15.00 -7.24
CA LEU A 53 -3.58 -14.91 -7.37
C LEU A 53 -3.08 -13.67 -8.13
N GLN A 54 -3.84 -12.58 -8.11
CA GLN A 54 -3.41 -11.34 -8.74
C GLN A 54 -2.29 -10.67 -7.91
N PRO A 55 -1.08 -10.49 -8.46
CA PRO A 55 0.11 -10.12 -7.70
C PRO A 55 -0.02 -8.75 -7.00
N ALA A 56 -0.66 -7.77 -7.65
CA ALA A 56 -0.81 -6.42 -7.12
C ALA A 56 -1.49 -6.37 -5.74
N TRP A 57 -2.36 -7.33 -5.44
CA TRP A 57 -3.15 -7.35 -4.19
C TRP A 57 -2.39 -7.85 -2.98
N PHE A 58 -1.32 -8.62 -3.19
CA PHE A 58 -0.40 -9.00 -2.13
C PHE A 58 0.31 -7.78 -1.51
N ALA A 59 0.33 -6.62 -2.21
CA ALA A 59 0.84 -5.37 -1.66
C ALA A 59 0.11 -4.95 -0.37
N ASN A 60 -1.20 -5.19 -0.25
CA ASN A 60 -1.96 -4.89 0.96
C ASN A 60 -1.52 -5.75 2.15
N ILE A 61 -1.32 -7.06 1.92
CA ILE A 61 -0.85 -7.98 2.94
C ILE A 61 0.53 -7.57 3.44
N LEU A 62 1.45 -7.28 2.50
CA LEU A 62 2.78 -6.81 2.84
C LEU A 62 2.75 -5.48 3.58
N TYR A 63 1.89 -4.54 3.17
CA TYR A 63 1.69 -3.27 3.85
C TYR A 63 1.26 -3.44 5.31
N PHE A 64 0.26 -4.30 5.58
CA PHE A 64 -0.19 -4.58 6.95
C PHE A 64 0.91 -5.24 7.78
N ILE A 65 1.64 -6.20 7.22
CA ILE A 65 2.75 -6.86 7.92
C ILE A 65 3.85 -5.85 8.26
N MET A 66 4.25 -5.00 7.30
CA MET A 66 5.28 -3.98 7.53
C MET A 66 4.84 -2.95 8.57
N THR A 67 3.61 -2.45 8.47
CA THR A 67 3.05 -1.48 9.43
C THR A 67 2.96 -2.09 10.83
N TYR A 68 2.49 -3.33 10.94
CA TYR A 68 2.42 -4.06 12.22
C TYR A 68 3.81 -4.25 12.84
N ARG A 69 4.81 -4.64 12.05
CA ARG A 69 6.20 -4.78 12.50
C ARG A 69 6.79 -3.44 12.93
N LEU A 70 6.45 -2.37 12.23
CA LEU A 70 6.89 -1.02 12.56
C LEU A 70 6.32 -0.55 13.91
N VAL A 71 5.03 -0.82 14.15
CA VAL A 71 4.34 -0.54 15.42
C VAL A 71 4.90 -1.38 16.57
N ARG A 72 5.17 -2.68 16.34
CA ARG A 72 5.78 -3.58 17.34
C ARG A 72 7.26 -3.28 17.59
N GLY A 73 7.89 -2.42 16.78
CA GLY A 73 9.31 -2.13 16.88
C GLY A 73 10.23 -3.29 16.51
N THR A 74 9.69 -4.35 15.89
CA THR A 74 10.46 -5.53 15.48
C THR A 74 11.36 -5.17 14.32
N ASN A 75 12.67 -5.17 14.57
CA ASN A 75 13.67 -4.79 13.57
C ASN A 75 14.05 -5.99 12.70
N THR A 76 13.22 -6.34 11.72
CA THR A 76 13.59 -7.35 10.73
C THR A 76 14.43 -6.68 9.64
N ARG A 77 15.72 -7.04 9.55
CA ARG A 77 16.70 -6.52 8.56
C ARG A 77 16.42 -6.97 7.11
N ASN A 78 15.22 -7.48 6.81
CA ASN A 78 14.95 -8.17 5.55
C ASN A 78 14.27 -7.23 4.55
N LEU A 79 15.02 -6.83 3.51
CA LEU A 79 14.61 -5.81 2.55
C LEU A 79 13.69 -6.33 1.44
N LEU A 80 13.50 -7.64 1.39
CA LEU A 80 12.60 -8.29 0.45
C LEU A 80 11.14 -7.84 0.63
N LEU A 81 10.70 -7.60 1.87
CA LEU A 81 9.33 -7.13 2.15
C LEU A 81 9.03 -5.74 1.56
N PRO A 82 9.79 -4.67 1.87
CA PRO A 82 9.52 -3.33 1.34
C PRO A 82 9.74 -3.25 -0.18
N GLY A 83 10.73 -3.99 -0.71
CA GLY A 83 10.96 -4.09 -2.15
C GLY A 83 9.78 -4.72 -2.88
N ALA A 84 9.32 -5.90 -2.42
CA ALA A 84 8.17 -6.59 -3.00
C ALA A 84 6.89 -5.76 -2.86
N ALA A 85 6.63 -5.14 -1.71
CA ALA A 85 5.45 -4.31 -1.50
C ALA A 85 5.39 -3.13 -2.47
N SER A 86 6.53 -2.45 -2.67
CA SER A 86 6.62 -1.30 -3.58
C SER A 86 6.45 -1.74 -5.04
N PHE A 87 7.11 -2.82 -5.45
CA PHE A 87 6.98 -3.36 -6.80
C PHE A 87 5.54 -3.78 -7.11
N LEU A 88 4.87 -4.48 -6.20
CA LEU A 88 3.49 -4.93 -6.37
C LEU A 88 2.49 -3.76 -6.34
N ALA A 89 2.72 -2.74 -5.52
CA ALA A 89 1.90 -1.52 -5.51
C ALA A 89 2.00 -0.75 -6.84
N ILE A 90 3.21 -0.64 -7.40
CA ILE A 90 3.45 -0.02 -8.71
C ILE A 90 2.88 -0.90 -9.83
N ALA A 91 2.98 -2.23 -9.74
CA ALA A 91 2.36 -3.13 -10.69
C ALA A 91 0.82 -2.99 -10.72
N GLY A 92 0.20 -2.55 -9.62
CA GLY A 92 -1.21 -2.17 -9.56
C GLY A 92 -1.61 -0.99 -10.46
N LEU A 93 -0.64 -0.26 -11.02
CA LEU A 93 -0.89 0.78 -12.04
C LEU A 93 -1.39 0.18 -13.37
N ALA A 94 -1.11 -1.10 -13.64
CA ALA A 94 -1.40 -1.74 -14.92
C ALA A 94 -2.91 -2.05 -15.15
N GLY A 95 -3.75 -1.93 -14.13
CA GLY A 95 -5.20 -2.08 -14.28
C GLY A 95 -5.92 -2.31 -12.96
N GLY A 96 -7.01 -1.57 -12.76
CA GLY A 96 -7.88 -1.71 -11.59
C GLY A 96 -8.97 -2.75 -11.81
N PRO A 97 -9.16 -3.73 -10.90
CA PRO A 97 -10.28 -4.66 -10.96
C PRO A 97 -11.58 -3.89 -10.78
N GLY A 98 -12.55 -4.17 -11.64
CA GLY A 98 -13.86 -3.54 -11.63
C GLY A 98 -14.08 -2.52 -12.76
N CYS A 99 -13.01 -2.00 -13.37
CA CYS A 99 -13.09 -1.42 -14.70
C CYS A 99 -13.16 -2.60 -15.70
N GLY A 100 -14.38 -3.02 -16.06
CA GLY A 100 -14.63 -4.20 -16.92
C GLY A 100 -13.99 -4.10 -18.32
N PRO A 101 -13.96 -5.21 -19.08
CA PRO A 101 -13.33 -5.27 -20.41
C PRO A 101 -14.08 -4.47 -21.49
N ASP A 102 -15.31 -4.03 -21.19
CA ASP A 102 -16.12 -3.24 -22.11
C ASP A 102 -15.61 -1.80 -22.25
N ILE A 103 -15.75 -1.25 -23.46
CA ILE A 103 -15.33 0.11 -23.83
C ILE A 103 -15.96 1.19 -22.92
N ALA A 104 -17.09 0.87 -22.30
CA ALA A 104 -17.81 1.71 -21.34
C ALA A 104 -17.17 1.75 -19.93
N ASN A 105 -16.38 0.75 -19.56
CA ASN A 105 -15.77 0.61 -18.24
C ASN A 105 -14.24 0.59 -18.28
N ILE A 106 -13.61 1.07 -19.36
CA ILE A 106 -12.15 1.21 -19.47
C ILE A 106 -11.63 2.05 -18.29
N SER A 107 -10.58 1.54 -17.65
CA SER A 107 -9.80 2.29 -16.67
C SER A 107 -9.07 3.44 -17.37
N LEU A 108 -9.41 4.67 -17.03
CA LEU A 108 -8.72 5.89 -17.45
C LEU A 108 -7.44 6.14 -16.64
N GLY A 109 -7.19 5.32 -15.61
CA GLY A 109 -6.01 5.38 -14.76
C GLY A 109 -6.35 5.47 -13.27
N LEU A 110 -5.30 5.68 -12.46
CA LEU A 110 -5.46 5.88 -11.03
C LEU A 110 -6.04 7.27 -10.76
N SER A 111 -6.91 7.32 -9.75
CA SER A 111 -7.41 8.55 -9.17
C SER A 111 -6.65 8.89 -7.89
N ALA A 112 -7.04 9.96 -7.21
CA ALA A 112 -6.40 10.45 -5.99
C ALA A 112 -6.24 9.36 -4.91
N GLY A 113 -7.24 8.50 -4.74
CA GLY A 113 -7.17 7.37 -3.80
C GLY A 113 -6.10 6.35 -4.19
N GLY A 114 -5.97 6.05 -5.48
CA GLY A 114 -4.95 5.13 -5.97
C GLY A 114 -3.53 5.65 -5.67
N TYR A 115 -3.27 6.93 -5.93
CA TYR A 115 -1.97 7.54 -5.62
C TYR A 115 -1.68 7.59 -4.12
N LEU A 116 -2.69 7.88 -3.29
CA LEU A 116 -2.56 7.85 -1.83
C LEU A 116 -2.25 6.44 -1.31
N TRP A 117 -2.85 5.41 -1.89
CA TRP A 117 -2.58 4.02 -1.55
C TRP A 117 -1.13 3.62 -1.84
N ILE A 118 -0.63 3.94 -3.05
CA ILE A 118 0.78 3.72 -3.40
C ILE A 118 1.70 4.54 -2.47
N GLY A 119 1.36 5.80 -2.22
CA GLY A 119 2.11 6.70 -1.35
C GLY A 119 2.27 6.14 0.07
N ALA A 120 1.19 5.63 0.66
CA ALA A 120 1.22 5.00 1.98
C ALA A 120 2.21 3.82 2.03
N ILE A 121 2.17 2.94 1.02
CA ILE A 121 3.07 1.78 0.94
C ILE A 121 4.53 2.24 0.76
N LEU A 122 4.77 3.23 -0.11
CA LEU A 122 6.11 3.75 -0.37
C LEU A 122 6.70 4.45 0.85
N VAL A 123 5.92 5.20 1.64
CA VAL A 123 6.39 5.87 2.86
C VAL A 123 6.90 4.85 3.89
N VAL A 124 6.17 3.76 4.10
CA VAL A 124 6.62 2.69 5.01
C VAL A 124 7.85 1.98 4.43
N SER A 125 7.84 1.64 3.14
CA SER A 125 8.97 1.00 2.47
C SER A 125 10.24 1.86 2.50
N ALA A 126 10.11 3.17 2.31
CA ALA A 126 11.20 4.14 2.39
C ALA A 126 11.78 4.23 3.80
N TYR A 127 10.94 4.18 4.84
CA TYR A 127 11.41 4.12 6.22
C TYR A 127 12.29 2.88 6.46
N TYR A 128 11.88 1.71 5.97
CA TYR A 128 12.70 0.48 6.04
C TYR A 128 13.99 0.60 5.22
N ALA A 129 13.95 1.24 4.05
CA ALA A 129 15.14 1.47 3.22
C ALA A 129 16.13 2.46 3.84
N ALA A 130 15.64 3.51 4.52
CA ALA A 130 16.48 4.52 5.19
C ALA A 130 17.17 3.98 6.45
N LYS A 131 16.62 2.93 7.07
CA LYS A 131 17.18 2.27 8.26
C LYS A 131 18.11 1.09 7.92
N ARG A 132 18.58 0.97 6.67
CA ARG A 132 19.56 -0.03 6.25
C ARG A 132 20.86 0.12 7.07
N PRO A 133 21.44 -0.98 7.62
CA PRO A 133 22.85 -0.97 7.96
C PRO A 133 23.69 -0.83 6.68
N ALA A 134 24.81 -0.12 6.75
CA ALA A 134 25.76 0.00 5.64
C ALA A 134 26.11 -1.41 5.11
N PRO A 135 26.33 -1.58 3.80
CA PRO A 135 26.86 -2.83 3.28
C PRO A 135 28.16 -3.13 4.03
N ALA A 136 28.28 -4.35 4.57
CA ALA A 136 29.54 -4.81 5.13
C ALA A 136 30.54 -4.87 3.96
N CYS A 137 31.50 -3.94 3.96
CA CYS A 137 32.66 -3.99 3.08
C CYS A 137 33.58 -5.14 3.49
#